data_AF-D8QAS8-F1
#
_entry.id   AF-D8QAS8-F1
#
_cell.length_a   1.000
_cell.length_b   1.000
_cell.length_c   1.000
_cell.angle_alpha   90.00
_cell.angle_beta   90.00
_cell.angle_gamma   90.00
#
_symmetry.space_group_name_H-M   'P 1'
#
loop_
_entity.id
_entity.type
_entity.pdbx_description
1 polymer ?
#
loop_
_entity_poly.entity_id
_entity_poly.type
_entity_poly.pdbx_seq_one_letter_code
_entity_poly.pdbx_strand_id
1 'polypeptide(L)'
;MAAPAAQTQPIDSQMKDNLEKQLNQRPDRSELVDRNILKDDKGVAPALVANMEKLKRSQLEDKLEHALQHRPKPDELVKEGILQDNEAPAA
;
A
#
# COMPACT_ATOMS: atom_id res chain seq x y z
N MET A 1 -9.99 -18.18 44.03
CA MET A 1 -9.83 -18.85 42.72
C MET A 1 -8.50 -18.37 42.14
N ALA A 2 -7.50 -19.24 42.04
CA ALA A 2 -6.14 -18.90 41.63
C ALA A 2 -6.00 -18.96 40.10
N ALA A 3 -5.38 -17.93 39.50
CA ALA A 3 -5.05 -17.91 38.09
C ALA A 3 -3.86 -18.87 37.80
N PRO A 4 -3.88 -19.67 36.73
CA PRO A 4 -2.76 -20.54 36.40
C PRO A 4 -1.59 -19.72 35.84
N ALA A 5 -0.40 -19.93 36.40
CA ALA A 5 0.85 -19.31 35.98
C ALA A 5 1.19 -19.73 34.53
N ALA A 6 1.49 -18.74 33.69
CA ALA A 6 2.02 -18.95 32.35
C ALA A 6 3.39 -19.65 32.45
N GLN A 7 3.47 -20.89 31.97
CA GLN A 7 4.70 -21.66 31.92
C GLN A 7 5.59 -21.09 30.79
N THR A 8 6.58 -20.27 31.13
CA THR A 8 7.66 -19.90 30.19
C THR A 8 8.54 -21.12 29.97
N GLN A 9 8.31 -21.85 28.88
CA GLN A 9 9.21 -22.89 28.39
C GLN A 9 10.59 -22.26 28.07
N PRO A 10 11.71 -22.94 28.36
CA PRO A 10 13.03 -22.41 28.04
C PRO A 10 13.14 -22.23 26.52
N ILE A 11 13.47 -21.02 26.07
CA ILE A 11 13.71 -20.74 24.65
C ILE A 11 14.85 -21.66 24.17
N ASP A 12 14.54 -22.59 23.27
CA ASP A 12 15.49 -23.54 22.70
C ASP A 12 16.64 -22.79 22.01
N SER A 13 17.89 -23.26 22.15
CA SER A 13 19.05 -22.59 21.54
C SER A 13 18.88 -22.39 20.03
N GLN A 14 18.29 -23.38 19.35
CA GLN A 14 17.97 -23.30 17.92
C GLN A 14 16.99 -22.16 17.57
N MET A 15 16.04 -21.85 18.46
CA MET A 15 15.14 -20.71 18.28
C MET A 15 15.89 -19.38 18.40
N LYS A 16 16.87 -19.30 19.32
CA LYS A 16 17.73 -18.11 19.48
C LYS A 16 18.59 -17.90 18.24
N ASP A 17 19.22 -18.96 17.75
CA ASP A 17 20.05 -18.92 16.53
C ASP A 17 19.22 -18.50 15.30
N ASN A 18 17.97 -18.96 15.20
CA ASN A 18 17.09 -18.58 14.10
C ASN A 18 16.67 -17.11 14.18
N LEU A 19 16.26 -16.66 15.38
CA LEU A 19 15.89 -15.26 15.62
C LEU A 19 17.05 -14.31 15.30
N GLU A 20 18.28 -14.63 15.72
CA GLU A 20 19.46 -13.81 15.45
C GLU A 20 19.72 -13.65 13.95
N LYS A 21 19.60 -14.74 13.18
CA LYS A 21 19.69 -14.70 11.72
C LYS A 21 18.61 -13.81 11.09
N GLN A 22 17.36 -13.91 11.57
CA GLN A 22 16.25 -13.10 11.06
C GLN A 22 16.40 -11.62 11.40
N LEU A 23 16.93 -11.29 12.58
CA LEU A 23 17.22 -9.91 12.97
C LEU A 23 18.35 -9.30 12.12
N ASN A 24 19.38 -10.08 11.79
CA ASN A 24 20.47 -9.63 10.92
C ASN A 24 20.02 -9.40 9.47
N GLN A 25 19.02 -10.14 9.00
CA GLN A 25 18.44 -10.00 7.66
C GLN A 25 17.23 -9.07 7.62
N ARG A 26 16.95 -8.35 8.71
CA ARG A 26 15.76 -7.51 8.81
C ARG A 26 15.84 -6.35 7.80
N PRO A 27 14.90 -6.24 6.84
CA PRO A 27 14.86 -5.13 5.91
C PRO A 27 14.52 -3.82 6.63
N ASP A 28 15.02 -2.71 6.07
CA ASP A 28 14.72 -1.37 6.58
C ASP A 28 13.24 -1.01 6.38
N ARG A 29 12.73 -0.07 7.19
CA ARG A 29 11.36 0.44 7.05
C ARG A 29 11.12 1.00 5.65
N SER A 30 12.09 1.72 5.07
CA SER A 30 11.94 2.33 3.76
C SER A 30 11.76 1.29 2.65
N GLU A 31 12.51 0.19 2.71
CA GLU A 31 12.37 -0.94 1.78
C GLU A 31 10.97 -1.57 1.86
N LEU A 32 10.43 -1.73 3.08
CA LEU A 32 9.08 -2.25 3.26
C LEU A 32 8.00 -1.32 2.72
N VAL A 33 8.23 0.00 2.78
CA VAL A 33 7.31 1.00 2.21
C VAL A 33 7.36 0.99 0.68
N ASP A 34 8.57 0.92 0.11
CA ASP A 34 8.78 0.87 -1.35
C ASP A 34 8.11 -0.37 -1.97
N ARG A 35 8.25 -1.53 -1.32
CA ARG A 35 7.58 -2.77 -1.71
C ARG A 35 6.07 -2.80 -1.40
N ASN A 36 5.49 -1.71 -0.93
CA ASN A 36 4.09 -1.58 -0.52
C ASN A 36 3.65 -2.55 0.60
N ILE A 37 4.59 -3.12 1.35
CA ILE A 37 4.31 -4.03 2.48
C ILE A 37 3.87 -3.21 3.69
N LEU A 38 4.62 -2.16 4.01
CA LEU A 38 4.25 -1.17 5.02
C LEU A 38 3.70 0.07 4.31
N LYS A 39 2.70 0.71 4.90
CA LYS A 39 2.18 1.97 4.38
C LYS A 39 3.11 3.10 4.78
N ASP A 40 3.28 4.09 3.90
CA ASP A 40 4.04 5.30 4.25
C ASP A 40 3.20 6.12 5.22
N ASP A 41 3.35 5.76 6.49
CA ASP A 41 2.63 6.34 7.58
C ASP A 41 3.63 7.13 8.43
N LYS A 42 4.04 8.28 7.90
CA LYS A 42 4.95 9.18 8.62
C LYS A 42 4.11 9.97 9.62
N GLY A 43 4.00 9.44 10.83
CA GLY A 43 3.45 10.17 11.98
C GLY A 43 1.98 9.91 12.29
N VAL A 44 1.34 8.87 11.73
CA VAL A 44 0.00 8.45 12.16
C VAL A 44 0.15 7.27 13.13
N ALA A 45 -0.83 7.14 14.03
CA ALA A 45 -0.87 6.04 14.96
C ALA A 45 -1.12 4.71 14.22
N PRO A 46 -0.50 3.59 14.61
CA PRO A 46 -0.65 2.29 13.94
C PRO A 46 -2.12 1.81 13.88
N ALA A 47 -2.94 2.19 14.86
CA ALA A 47 -4.37 1.86 14.88
C ALA A 47 -5.22 2.62 13.84
N LEU A 48 -4.71 3.76 13.32
CA LEU A 48 -5.44 4.64 12.41
C LEU A 48 -5.03 4.44 10.93
N VAL A 49 -3.91 3.78 10.67
CA VAL A 49 -3.37 3.53 9.31
C VAL A 49 -4.43 2.92 8.40
N ALA A 50 -5.13 1.89 8.89
CA ALA A 50 -6.16 1.19 8.12
C ALA A 50 -7.33 2.10 7.72
N ASN A 51 -7.75 2.98 8.63
CA ASN A 51 -8.83 3.94 8.36
C ASN A 51 -8.36 5.04 7.40
N MET A 52 -7.12 5.53 7.54
CA MET A 52 -6.54 6.50 6.63
C MET A 52 -6.46 5.94 5.21
N GLU A 53 -6.00 4.70 5.05
CA GLU A 53 -5.95 4.05 3.73
C GLU A 53 -7.33 3.90 3.11
N LYS A 54 -8.32 3.45 3.89
CA LYS A 54 -9.70 3.33 3.42
C LYS A 54 -10.24 4.67 2.91
N LEU A 55 -9.99 5.75 3.65
CA LEU A 55 -10.38 7.10 3.25
C LEU A 55 -9.64 7.55 1.98
N LYS A 56 -8.33 7.36 1.93
CA LYS A 56 -7.50 7.72 0.77
C LYS A 56 -7.95 6.98 -0.48
N ARG A 57 -8.31 5.70 -0.34
CA ARG A 57 -8.84 4.88 -1.43
C ARG A 57 -10.18 5.45 -1.93
N SER A 58 -11.13 5.69 -1.04
CA SER A 58 -12.43 6.29 -1.41
C SER A 58 -12.22 7.60 -2.18
N GLN A 59 -11.40 8.52 -1.64
CA GLN A 59 -11.11 9.79 -2.32
C GLN A 59 -10.51 9.62 -3.72
N LEU A 60 -9.68 8.59 -3.93
CA LEU A 60 -9.13 8.29 -5.25
C LEU A 60 -10.20 7.70 -6.18
N GLU A 61 -11.06 6.83 -5.66
CA GLU A 61 -12.20 6.27 -6.39
C GLU A 61 -13.14 7.39 -6.86
N ASP A 62 -13.52 8.31 -5.98
CA ASP A 62 -14.36 9.48 -6.30
C ASP A 62 -13.71 10.39 -7.36
N LYS A 63 -12.41 10.70 -7.19
CA LYS A 63 -11.67 11.53 -8.16
C LYS A 63 -11.57 10.87 -9.52
N LEU A 64 -11.30 9.57 -9.54
CA LEU A 64 -11.21 8.79 -10.78
C LEU A 64 -12.56 8.74 -11.47
N GLU A 65 -13.64 8.50 -10.72
CA GLU A 65 -14.99 8.47 -11.26
C GLU A 65 -15.33 9.79 -11.95
N HIS A 66 -15.07 10.93 -11.29
CA HIS A 66 -15.30 12.24 -11.87
C HIS A 66 -14.47 12.48 -13.14
N ALA A 67 -13.19 12.10 -13.14
CA ALA A 67 -12.32 12.22 -14.32
C ALA A 67 -12.78 11.32 -15.49
N LEU A 68 -13.36 10.15 -15.18
CA LEU A 68 -13.91 9.26 -16.20
C LEU A 68 -15.23 9.77 -16.79
N GLN A 69 -16.08 10.42 -15.98
CA GLN A 69 -17.32 11.04 -16.47
C GLN A 69 -17.03 12.17 -17.47
N HIS A 70 -15.97 12.94 -17.25
CA HIS A 70 -15.51 14.01 -18.13
C HIS A 70 -14.43 13.58 -19.12
N ARG A 71 -14.30 12.27 -19.38
CA ARG A 71 -13.27 11.76 -20.29
C ARG A 71 -13.51 12.30 -21.71
N PRO A 72 -12.59 13.13 -22.26
CA PRO A 72 -12.75 13.69 -23.60
C PRO A 72 -12.71 12.58 -24.65
N LYS A 73 -13.49 12.76 -25.72
CA LYS A 73 -13.49 11.81 -26.83
C LYS A 73 -12.16 11.89 -27.59
N PRO A 74 -11.73 10.80 -28.24
CA PRO A 74 -10.51 10.82 -29.07
C PRO A 74 -10.57 11.91 -30.14
N ASP A 75 -11.75 12.17 -30.72
CA ASP A 75 -11.97 13.24 -31.71
C ASP A 75 -11.69 14.65 -31.15
N GLU A 76 -12.10 14.91 -29.90
CA GLU A 76 -11.81 16.17 -29.22
C GLU A 76 -10.31 16.31 -28.92
N LEU A 77 -9.64 15.21 -28.54
CA LEU A 77 -8.18 15.20 -28.33
C LEU A 77 -7.41 15.44 -29.64
N VAL A 78 -7.92 14.98 -30.79
CA VAL A 78 -7.34 15.28 -32.11
C VAL A 78 -7.51 16.75 -32.44
N LYS A 79 -8.70 17.32 -32.20
CA LYS A 79 -8.98 18.74 -32.42
C LYS A 79 -8.11 19.66 -31.55
N GLU A 80 -7.84 19.27 -30.31
CA GLU A 80 -6.93 19.99 -29.41
C GLU A 80 -5.44 19.73 -29.73
N GLY A 81 -5.13 18.89 -30.72
CA GLY A 81 -3.76 18.56 -31.12
C GLY A 81 -3.00 17.67 -30.13
N ILE A 82 -3.71 17.07 -29.17
CA ILE A 82 -3.15 16.16 -28.16
C ILE A 82 -2.99 14.74 -28.74
N LEU A 83 -3.90 14.32 -29.62
CA LEU A 83 -3.88 13.02 -30.31
C LEU A 83 -3.65 13.24 -31.82
N GLN A 84 -2.82 12.43 -32.46
CA GLN A 84 -2.65 12.48 -33.92
C GLN A 84 -3.73 11.63 -34.62
N ASP A 85 -4.21 12.06 -35.79
CA ASP A 85 -5.25 11.35 -36.55
C ASP A 85 -4.92 9.87 -36.86
N ASN A 86 -3.63 9.54 -36.97
CA ASN A 86 -3.16 8.17 -37.23
C ASN A 86 -3.14 7.26 -35.98
N GLU A 87 -3.31 7.81 -34.78
CA GLU A 87 -3.34 7.09 -33.50
C GLU A 87 -4.75 7.04 -32.86
N ALA A 88 -5.76 7.64 -33.49
CA ALA A 88 -7.14 7.51 -33.04
C ALA A 88 -7.60 6.05 -33.18
N PRO A 89 -8.13 5.41 -32.12
CA PRO A 89 -8.61 4.04 -32.22
C PRO A 89 -9.75 3.99 -33.24
N ALA A 90 -9.55 3.24 -34.33
CA ALA A 90 -10.62 2.90 -35.25
C ALA A 90 -11.71 2.18 -34.44
N ALA A 91 -12.91 2.76 -34.43
CA ALA A 91 -14.08 2.21 -33.76
C ALA A 91 -14.41 0.79 -34.24
#